data_AF-A0A963WBQ6-F1
#
_entry.id   AF-A0A963WBQ6-F1
#
_cell.length_a   1.000
_cell.length_b   1.000
_cell.length_c   1.000
_cell.angle_alpha   90.00
_cell.angle_beta   90.00
_cell.angle_gamma   90.00
#
_symmetry.space_group_name_H-M   'P 1'
#
loop_
_entity.id
_entity.type
_entity.pdbx_description
1 polymer ?
#
loop_
_entity_poly.entity_id
_entity_poly.type
_entity_poly.pdbx_seq_one_letter_code
_entity_poly.pdbx_strand_id
1 'polypeptide(L)'
;EYQKLRERRIQDPATLLDGARRAMRASFQREMDVAESNLSFLASVGSVSPYVGLFGTVWGIMHAFTGLASLQQVTLATVAPGIAEALVATALGLFAAIPAVVAYNRFAREIDRLANRQETFIEEFSNILQRNLGVHHYQPQSGTPTGY
;
A
#
# COMPACT_ATOMS: atom_id res chain seq x y z
N GLU A 1 -22.19 14.18 40.97
CA GLU A 1 -22.30 12.78 40.48
C GLU A 1 -21.63 12.51 39.13
N TYR A 2 -21.70 13.41 38.15
CA TYR A 2 -21.06 13.22 36.84
C TYR A 2 -19.54 12.97 36.86
N GLN A 3 -18.79 13.51 37.83
CA GLN A 3 -17.36 13.23 37.99
C GLN A 3 -17.06 11.83 38.56
N LYS A 4 -17.91 11.31 39.46
CA LYS A 4 -17.76 9.95 40.04
C LYS A 4 -18.06 8.84 39.01
N LEU A 5 -18.93 9.11 38.04
CA LEU A 5 -19.20 8.21 36.92
C LEU A 5 -18.04 8.19 35.90
N ARG A 6 -17.31 9.30 35.75
CA ARG A 6 -16.13 9.38 34.86
C ARG A 6 -14.96 8.57 35.41
N GLU A 7 -14.75 8.60 36.73
CA GLU A 7 -13.74 7.77 37.40
C GLU A 7 -14.09 6.28 37.41
N ARG A 8 -15.36 5.90 37.63
CA ARG A 8 -15.78 4.49 37.55
C ARG A 8 -15.72 3.90 36.14
N ARG A 9 -16.00 4.70 35.10
CA ARG A 9 -15.96 4.24 33.70
C ARG A 9 -14.54 4.02 33.17
N ILE A 10 -13.53 4.65 33.79
CA ILE A 10 -12.11 4.49 33.47
C ILE A 10 -11.50 3.25 34.18
N GLN A 11 -12.21 2.66 35.14
CA GLN A 11 -11.72 1.51 35.91
C GLN A 11 -12.14 0.14 35.36
N ASP A 12 -13.03 0.07 34.37
CA ASP A 12 -13.40 -1.21 33.75
C ASP A 12 -12.26 -1.68 32.82
N PRO A 13 -11.55 -2.77 33.17
CA PRO A 13 -10.43 -3.27 32.38
C PRO A 13 -10.85 -3.63 30.95
N ALA A 14 -12.10 -4.07 30.76
CA ALA A 14 -12.63 -4.38 29.42
C ALA A 14 -12.74 -3.12 28.55
N THR A 15 -13.26 -2.03 29.10
CA THR A 15 -13.36 -0.74 28.40
C THR A 15 -11.98 -0.17 28.02
N LEU A 16 -10.96 -0.35 28.89
CA LEU A 16 -9.58 0.06 28.61
C LEU A 16 -8.93 -0.78 27.50
N LEU A 17 -9.12 -2.10 27.53
CA LEU A 17 -8.65 -3.03 26.50
C LEU A 17 -9.24 -2.71 25.12
N ASP A 18 -10.56 -2.46 25.08
CA ASP A 18 -11.25 -2.08 23.84
C ASP A 18 -10.77 -0.72 23.32
N GLY A 19 -10.47 0.21 24.22
CA GLY A 19 -9.83 1.49 23.89
C GLY A 19 -8.46 1.29 23.23
N ALA A 20 -7.58 0.50 23.86
CA ALA A 20 -6.24 0.21 23.36
C ALA A 20 -6.27 -0.51 22.01
N ARG A 21 -7.13 -1.54 21.85
CA ARG A 21 -7.28 -2.28 20.59
C ARG A 21 -7.75 -1.37 19.45
N ARG A 22 -8.73 -0.49 19.73
CA ARG A 22 -9.19 0.50 18.73
C ARG A 22 -8.10 1.49 18.37
N ALA A 23 -7.35 2.01 19.34
CA ALA A 23 -6.26 2.94 19.09
C ALA A 23 -5.15 2.31 18.23
N MET A 24 -4.76 1.06 18.53
CA MET A 24 -3.78 0.32 17.73
C MET A 24 -4.27 0.09 16.30
N ARG A 25 -5.51 -0.37 16.11
CA ARG A 25 -6.11 -0.52 14.77
C ARG A 25 -6.16 0.80 14.00
N ALA A 26 -6.52 1.90 14.66
CA ALA A 26 -6.54 3.21 14.03
C ALA A 26 -5.14 3.72 13.66
N SER A 27 -4.10 3.31 14.41
CA SER A 27 -2.70 3.60 14.06
C SER A 27 -2.24 2.77 12.86
N PHE A 28 -2.51 1.46 12.91
CA PHE A 28 -2.24 0.52 11.83
C PHE A 28 -2.80 1.01 10.49
N GLN A 29 -4.08 1.37 10.45
CA GLN A 29 -4.72 1.86 9.22
C GLN A 29 -4.03 3.12 8.67
N ARG A 30 -3.70 4.10 9.55
CA ARG A 30 -2.98 5.31 9.13
C ARG A 30 -1.59 5.01 8.59
N GLU A 31 -0.88 4.06 9.16
CA GLU A 31 0.43 3.64 8.67
C GLU A 31 0.34 2.91 7.33
N MET A 32 -0.67 2.06 7.15
CA MET A 32 -0.94 1.37 5.88
C MET A 32 -1.31 2.35 4.76
N ASP A 33 -2.18 3.32 5.04
CA ASP A 33 -2.53 4.37 4.06
C ASP A 33 -1.28 5.10 3.55
N VAL A 34 -0.34 5.42 4.45
CA VAL A 34 0.91 6.09 4.09
C VAL A 34 1.83 5.15 3.30
N ALA A 35 1.94 3.88 3.72
CA ALA A 35 2.77 2.89 3.05
C ALA A 35 2.29 2.60 1.61
N GLU A 36 0.98 2.56 1.39
CA GLU A 36 0.35 2.28 0.10
C GLU A 36 0.29 3.50 -0.83
N SER A 37 0.44 4.71 -0.30
CA SER A 37 0.24 5.98 -1.03
C SER A 37 0.92 6.04 -2.41
N ASN A 38 2.13 5.49 -2.54
CA ASN A 38 2.92 5.54 -3.78
C ASN A 38 2.77 4.29 -4.68
N LEU A 39 2.10 3.23 -4.21
CA LEU A 39 1.86 2.02 -5.03
C LEU A 39 0.98 2.33 -6.23
N SER A 40 -0.04 3.16 -6.05
CA SER A 40 -0.95 3.58 -7.11
C SER A 40 -0.20 4.23 -8.28
N PHE A 41 0.76 5.10 -7.98
CA PHE A 41 1.62 5.72 -8.99
C PHE A 41 2.45 4.69 -9.76
N LEU A 42 3.11 3.75 -9.07
CA LEU A 42 3.89 2.70 -9.73
C LEU A 42 3.02 1.81 -10.62
N ALA A 43 1.80 1.48 -10.18
CA ALA A 43 0.84 0.73 -10.98
C ALA A 43 0.39 1.50 -12.23
N SER A 44 0.12 2.81 -12.09
CA SER A 44 -0.22 3.68 -13.22
C SER A 44 0.93 3.81 -14.21
N VAL A 45 2.15 4.06 -13.75
CA VAL A 45 3.33 4.12 -14.63
C VAL A 45 3.53 2.79 -15.35
N GLY A 46 3.51 1.68 -14.60
CA GLY A 46 3.67 0.34 -15.17
C GLY A 46 2.62 -0.01 -16.24
N SER A 47 1.37 0.41 -16.05
CA SER A 47 0.28 0.11 -16.98
C SER A 47 0.15 1.09 -18.15
N VAL A 48 0.46 2.37 -17.95
CA VAL A 48 0.23 3.42 -18.95
C VAL A 48 1.46 3.66 -19.84
N SER A 49 2.67 3.52 -19.31
CA SER A 49 3.91 3.80 -20.07
C SER A 49 4.05 3.05 -21.40
N PRO A 50 3.63 1.77 -21.55
CA PRO A 50 3.67 1.09 -22.85
C PRO A 50 2.79 1.78 -23.91
N TYR A 51 1.62 2.27 -23.50
CA TYR A 51 0.71 2.98 -24.41
C TYR A 51 1.24 4.35 -24.80
N VAL A 52 1.94 5.04 -23.90
CA VAL A 52 2.65 6.29 -24.23
C VAL A 52 3.74 6.03 -25.28
N GLY A 53 4.50 4.94 -25.15
CA GLY A 53 5.49 4.54 -26.14
C GLY A 53 4.86 4.20 -27.50
N LEU A 54 3.79 3.40 -27.51
CA LEU A 54 3.02 3.08 -28.72
C LEU A 54 2.46 4.33 -29.39
N PHE A 55 1.91 5.27 -28.62
CA PHE A 55 1.43 6.55 -29.15
C PHE A 55 2.56 7.32 -29.85
N GLY A 56 3.74 7.38 -29.23
CA GLY A 56 4.92 8.02 -29.81
C GLY A 56 5.34 7.39 -31.15
N THR A 57 5.21 6.07 -31.30
CA THR A 57 5.57 5.42 -32.57
C THR A 57 4.57 5.71 -33.66
N VAL A 58 3.27 5.69 -33.34
CA VAL A 58 2.21 6.06 -34.29
C VAL A 58 2.40 7.49 -34.75
N TRP A 59 2.67 8.41 -33.82
CA TRP A 59 2.94 9.81 -34.15
C TRP A 59 4.19 9.98 -35.01
N GLY A 60 5.32 9.35 -34.63
CA GLY A 60 6.58 9.46 -35.36
C GLY A 60 6.49 8.90 -36.78
N ILE A 61 5.84 7.75 -36.94
CA ILE A 61 5.57 7.16 -38.26
C ILE A 61 4.68 8.08 -39.09
N MET A 62 3.58 8.60 -38.52
CA MET A 62 2.71 9.56 -39.20
C MET A 62 3.50 10.78 -39.66
N HIS A 63 4.32 11.37 -38.79
CA HIS A 63 5.13 12.53 -39.11
C HIS A 63 6.12 12.24 -40.25
N ALA A 64 6.83 11.10 -40.19
CA ALA A 64 7.72 10.66 -41.24
C ALA A 64 7.00 10.55 -42.60
N PHE A 65 5.80 9.96 -42.63
CA PHE A 65 5.01 9.87 -43.86
C PHE A 65 4.48 11.22 -44.37
N THR A 66 4.08 12.14 -43.48
CA THR A 66 3.65 13.49 -43.91
C THR A 66 4.79 14.29 -44.54
N GLY A 67 6.03 14.12 -44.08
CA GLY A 67 7.20 14.76 -44.68
C GLY A 67 7.46 14.34 -46.13
N LEU A 68 7.04 13.12 -46.49
CA LEU A 68 7.15 12.59 -47.86
C LEU A 68 6.07 13.11 -48.80
N ALA A 69 4.97 13.65 -48.29
CA ALA A 69 3.81 14.03 -49.11
C ALA A 69 4.14 15.11 -50.16
N SER A 70 5.25 15.83 -49.97
CA SER A 70 5.76 16.86 -50.89
C SER A 70 6.85 16.36 -51.85
N LEU A 71 7.35 15.12 -51.68
CA LEU A 71 8.46 14.57 -52.46
C LEU A 71 7.96 13.81 -53.68
N GLN A 72 8.55 14.10 -54.84
CA GLN A 72 8.21 13.47 -56.12
C GLN A 72 8.81 12.06 -56.28
N GLN A 73 9.91 11.77 -55.56
CA GLN A 73 10.54 10.46 -55.46
C GLN A 73 10.79 10.13 -53.99
N VAL A 74 10.21 9.03 -53.52
CA VAL A 74 10.36 8.52 -52.16
C VAL A 74 11.29 7.31 -52.19
N THR A 75 12.27 7.26 -51.29
CA THR A 75 13.16 6.10 -51.13
C THR A 75 13.10 5.56 -49.70
N LEU A 76 13.51 4.30 -49.50
CA LEU A 76 13.63 3.73 -48.16
C LEU A 76 14.59 4.53 -47.27
N ALA A 77 15.67 5.07 -47.86
CA ALA A 77 16.63 5.90 -47.15
C ALA A 77 16.02 7.20 -46.60
N THR A 78 14.99 7.76 -47.25
CA THR A 78 14.34 9.00 -46.79
C THR A 78 13.37 8.79 -45.63
N VAL A 79 12.87 7.56 -45.40
CA VAL A 79 11.94 7.24 -44.30
C VAL A 79 12.60 6.54 -43.11
N ALA A 80 13.71 5.84 -43.35
CA ALA A 80 14.37 5.02 -42.34
C ALA A 80 14.72 5.78 -41.04
N PRO A 81 15.21 7.04 -41.08
CA PRO A 81 15.50 7.78 -39.85
C PRO A 81 14.25 8.03 -38.99
N GLY A 82 13.14 8.47 -39.59
CA GLY A 82 11.90 8.78 -38.86
C GLY A 82 11.25 7.53 -38.24
N ILE A 83 11.36 6.38 -38.91
CA ILE A 83 10.90 5.10 -38.35
C ILE A 83 11.81 4.67 -37.19
N ALA A 84 13.13 4.83 -37.31
CA ALA A 84 14.06 4.50 -36.24
C ALA A 84 13.79 5.35 -34.98
N GLU A 85 13.56 6.66 -35.12
CA GLU A 85 13.17 7.54 -34.01
C GLU A 85 11.84 7.13 -33.40
N ALA A 86 10.85 6.77 -34.22
CA ALA A 86 9.58 6.24 -33.74
C ALA A 86 9.78 4.99 -32.88
N LEU A 87 10.63 4.04 -33.28
CA LEU A 87 10.89 2.82 -32.48
C LEU A 87 11.54 3.11 -31.12
N VAL A 88 12.32 4.18 -30.99
CA VAL A 88 12.88 4.61 -29.70
C VAL A 88 11.77 4.98 -28.71
N ALA A 89 10.64 5.53 -29.17
CA ALA A 89 9.53 5.87 -28.28
C ALA A 89 8.92 4.63 -27.60
N THR A 90 8.72 3.51 -28.32
CA THR A 90 8.30 2.23 -27.69
C THR A 90 9.34 1.75 -26.69
N ALA A 91 10.63 1.80 -27.06
CA ALA A 91 11.69 1.35 -26.18
C ALA A 91 11.71 2.14 -24.86
N LEU A 92 11.51 3.45 -24.91
CA LEU A 92 11.40 4.31 -23.72
C LEU A 92 10.14 4.02 -22.90
N GLY A 93 9.00 3.77 -23.55
CA GLY A 93 7.76 3.37 -22.86
C GLY A 93 7.93 2.07 -22.07
N LEU A 94 8.59 1.06 -22.67
CA LEU A 94 8.91 -0.19 -21.98
C LEU A 94 9.98 0.00 -20.90
N PHE A 95 10.98 0.83 -21.16
CA PHE A 95 12.03 1.16 -20.18
C PHE A 95 11.45 1.82 -18.92
N ALA A 96 10.40 2.64 -19.04
CA ALA A 96 9.68 3.18 -17.89
C ALA A 96 8.76 2.13 -17.22
N ALA A 97 8.07 1.31 -18.01
CA ALA A 97 7.09 0.34 -17.51
C ALA A 97 7.72 -0.79 -16.68
N ILE A 98 8.81 -1.39 -17.17
CA ILE A 98 9.40 -2.59 -16.57
C ILE A 98 9.88 -2.35 -15.13
N PRO A 99 10.70 -1.32 -14.84
CA PRO A 99 11.12 -1.02 -13.48
C PRO A 99 9.96 -0.66 -12.57
N ALA A 100 8.95 0.07 -13.08
CA ALA A 100 7.77 0.44 -12.31
C ALA A 100 6.97 -0.79 -11.85
N VAL A 101 6.75 -1.76 -12.73
CA VAL A 101 6.06 -3.03 -12.39
C VAL A 101 6.89 -3.86 -11.41
N VAL A 102 8.22 -3.92 -11.57
CA VAL A 102 9.11 -4.62 -10.62
C VAL A 102 9.05 -3.98 -9.23
N ALA A 103 9.12 -2.65 -9.17
CA ALA A 103 9.02 -1.90 -7.92
C ALA A 103 7.65 -2.07 -7.26
N TYR A 104 6.56 -1.94 -8.01
CA TYR A 104 5.20 -2.17 -7.53
C TYR A 104 5.07 -3.55 -6.88
N ASN A 105 5.47 -4.60 -7.61
CA ASN A 105 5.39 -5.97 -7.13
C ASN A 105 6.24 -6.21 -5.88
N ARG A 106 7.41 -5.59 -5.80
CA ARG A 106 8.28 -5.68 -4.62
C ARG A 106 7.62 -5.02 -3.40
N PHE A 107 7.21 -3.77 -3.54
CA PHE A 107 6.68 -2.99 -2.42
C PHE A 107 5.31 -3.49 -1.97
N ALA A 108 4.43 -3.89 -2.90
CA ALA A 108 3.14 -4.49 -2.55
C ALA A 108 3.33 -5.72 -1.65
N ARG A 109 4.22 -6.64 -2.03
CA ARG A 109 4.53 -7.83 -1.19
C ARG A 109 5.15 -7.47 0.16
N GLU A 110 5.95 -6.41 0.21
CA GLU A 110 6.59 -5.97 1.46
C GLU A 110 5.57 -5.34 2.41
N ILE A 111 4.66 -4.52 1.87
CA ILE A 111 3.55 -3.92 2.60
C ILE A 111 2.60 -5.00 3.12
N ASP A 112 2.20 -5.97 2.30
CA ASP A 112 1.36 -7.10 2.75
C ASP A 112 2.00 -7.89 3.90
N ARG A 113 3.31 -8.14 3.82
CA ARG A 113 4.06 -8.81 4.90
C ARG A 113 4.10 -7.97 6.17
N LEU A 114 4.30 -6.67 6.05
CA LEU A 114 4.26 -5.75 7.18
C LEU A 114 2.86 -5.70 7.80
N ALA A 115 1.82 -5.65 6.96
CA ALA A 115 0.44 -5.62 7.37
C ALA A 115 0.09 -6.84 8.24
N ASN A 116 0.39 -8.04 7.73
CA ASN A 116 0.18 -9.30 8.44
C ASN A 116 0.93 -9.33 9.78
N ARG A 117 2.19 -8.86 9.81
CA ARG A 117 2.98 -8.81 11.06
C ARG A 117 2.39 -7.85 12.09
N GLN A 118 1.90 -6.68 11.67
CA GLN A 118 1.26 -5.74 12.58
C GLN A 118 -0.07 -6.28 13.09
N GLU A 119 -0.86 -6.95 12.26
CA GLU A 119 -2.12 -7.57 12.69
C GLU A 119 -1.87 -8.67 13.73
N THR A 120 -0.92 -9.58 13.49
CA THR A 120 -0.49 -10.57 14.49
C THR A 120 -0.02 -9.90 15.79
N PHE A 121 0.77 -8.82 15.70
CA PHE A 121 1.22 -8.08 16.87
C PHE A 121 0.04 -7.49 17.68
N ILE A 122 -0.96 -6.91 17.01
CA ILE A 122 -2.15 -6.37 17.68
C ILE A 122 -2.89 -7.46 18.44
N GLU A 123 -3.01 -8.66 17.86
CA GLU A 123 -3.66 -9.80 18.49
C GLU A 123 -2.87 -10.33 19.70
N GLU A 124 -1.57 -10.58 19.53
CA GLU A 124 -0.69 -11.05 20.60
C GLU A 124 -0.63 -10.05 21.76
N PHE A 125 -0.48 -8.76 21.45
CA PHE A 125 -0.44 -7.71 22.46
C PHE A 125 -1.78 -7.57 23.18
N SER A 126 -2.90 -7.67 22.47
CA SER A 126 -4.24 -7.66 23.09
C SER A 126 -4.41 -8.84 24.05
N ASN A 127 -3.95 -10.04 23.68
CA ASN A 127 -4.00 -11.23 24.53
C ASN A 127 -3.13 -11.06 25.79
N ILE A 128 -1.94 -10.47 25.66
CA ILE A 128 -1.05 -10.17 26.79
C ILE A 128 -1.70 -9.17 27.75
N LEU A 129 -2.29 -8.08 27.22
CA LEU A 129 -2.97 -7.09 28.05
C LEU A 129 -4.18 -7.72 28.77
N GLN A 130 -4.97 -8.54 28.08
CA GLN A 130 -6.12 -9.23 28.69
C GLN A 130 -5.68 -10.16 29.82
N ARG A 131 -4.59 -10.92 29.61
CA ARG A 131 -4.02 -11.79 30.64
C ARG A 131 -3.54 -11.00 31.86
N ASN A 132 -2.78 -9.92 31.66
CA ASN A 132 -2.27 -9.11 32.77
C ASN A 132 -3.40 -8.45 33.59
N LEU A 133 -4.46 -7.99 32.93
CA LEU A 133 -5.61 -7.40 33.62
C LEU A 133 -6.47 -8.46 34.32
N GLY A 134 -6.57 -9.68 33.77
CA GLY A 134 -7.24 -10.81 34.42
C GLY A 134 -6.53 -11.34 35.67
N VAL A 135 -5.21 -11.21 35.76
CA VAL A 135 -4.41 -11.64 36.92
C VAL A 135 -4.69 -10.78 38.17
N HIS A 136 -5.15 -9.53 38.01
CA HIS A 136 -5.48 -8.64 39.13
C HIS A 136 -6.84 -8.92 39.81
N HIS A 137 -7.59 -9.93 39.38
CA HIS A 137 -8.89 -10.31 39.97
C HIS A 137 -8.87 -11.59 40.83
N TYR A 138 -7.71 -12.09 41.26
CA TYR A 138 -7.67 -13.14 42.29
C TYR A 138 -8.00 -12.54 43.67
N GLN A 139 -9.28 -12.53 44.03
CA GLN A 139 -9.71 -12.45 45.42
C GLN A 139 -9.55 -13.84 46.05
N PRO A 140 -8.63 -14.05 47.01
CA PRO A 140 -8.61 -15.30 47.76
C PRO A 140 -9.94 -15.36 48.53
N GLN A 141 -10.76 -16.37 48.23
CA GLN A 141 -11.88 -16.72 49.10
C GLN A 141 -11.29 -17.02 50.48
N SER A 142 -11.54 -16.15 51.44
CA SER A 142 -11.29 -16.41 52.85
C SER A 142 -12.21 -17.55 53.27
N GLY A 143 -11.68 -18.78 53.22
CA GLY A 143 -12.28 -19.91 53.89
C GLY A 143 -12.28 -19.63 55.39
N THR A 144 -13.47 -19.46 55.97
CA THR A 144 -13.63 -19.64 57.42
C THR A 144 -13.58 -21.15 57.71
N PRO A 145 -12.63 -21.64 58.54
CA PRO A 145 -12.65 -23.01 59.00
C PRO A 145 -13.85 -23.22 59.92
N THR A 146 -14.44 -24.40 59.81
CA THR A 146 -15.47 -24.99 60.68
C THR A 146 -15.15 -24.82 62.17
N GLY A 147 -16.16 -24.52 62.98
CA GLY A 147 -16.08 -24.55 64.44
C GLY A 147 -17.44 -24.80 65.08
N TYR A 148 -17.66 -26.07 65.46
CA TYR A 148 -18.62 -26.70 66.40
C TYR A 148 -20.08 -26.25 66.43
#